data_AF-A0A7K4GWR3-F1
#
_entry.id   AF-A0A7K4GWR3-F1
#
_cell.length_a   1.000
_cell.length_b   1.000
_cell.length_c   1.000
_cell.angle_alpha   90.00
_cell.angle_beta   90.00
_cell.angle_gamma   90.00
#
_symmetry.space_group_name_H-M   'P 1'
#
loop_
_entity.id
_entity.type
_entity.pdbx_description
1 polymer ?
#
loop_
_entity_poly.entity_id
_entity_poly.type
_entity_poly.pdbx_seq_one_letter_code
_entity_poly.pdbx_strand_id
1 'polypeptide(L)'
;MNQSENPPKSGFEKLIDYFNKYLDLNHPIAIAKIVEDTGFSWSFIKKTLAKIKDEYDGFHFEKSGSTWITWKDRDHLIKKLDETCSRLLDEP
;
A
#
# COMPACT_ATOMS: atom_id res chain seq x y z
N MET A 1 -13.90 -12.49 -28.75
CA MET A 1 -13.35 -12.52 -27.38
C MET A 1 -12.54 -11.24 -27.20
N ASN A 2 -13.11 -10.19 -26.61
CA ASN A 2 -12.37 -8.97 -26.32
C ASN A 2 -11.46 -9.25 -25.14
N GLN A 3 -10.18 -9.46 -25.41
CA GLN A 3 -9.14 -9.36 -24.39
C GLN A 3 -9.14 -7.90 -23.93
N SER A 4 -9.70 -7.65 -22.76
CA SER A 4 -9.56 -6.37 -22.07
C SER A 4 -8.07 -6.18 -21.77
N GLU A 5 -7.37 -5.45 -22.63
CA GLU A 5 -6.04 -4.94 -22.33
C GLU A 5 -6.18 -4.11 -21.05
N ASN A 6 -5.77 -4.70 -19.92
CA ASN A 6 -5.79 -3.99 -18.65
C ASN A 6 -4.94 -2.72 -18.83
N PRO A 7 -5.45 -1.53 -18.48
CA PRO A 7 -4.67 -0.31 -18.57
C PRO A 7 -3.34 -0.47 -17.84
N PRO A 8 -2.27 0.23 -18.28
CA PRO A 8 -0.96 0.11 -17.65
C PRO A 8 -1.09 0.35 -16.14
N LYS A 9 -0.73 -0.66 -15.34
CA LYS A 9 -0.86 -0.61 -13.88
C LYS A 9 -0.22 0.66 -13.33
N SER A 10 -0.98 1.40 -12.52
CA SER A 10 -0.47 2.61 -11.88
C SER A 10 0.71 2.28 -10.96
N GLY A 11 1.59 3.26 -10.70
CA GLY A 11 2.70 3.06 -9.76
C GLY A 11 2.23 2.64 -8.36
N PHE A 12 1.01 3.04 -7.99
CA PHE A 12 0.33 2.63 -6.77
C PHE A 12 -0.03 1.14 -6.79
N GLU A 13 -0.69 0.66 -7.86
CA GLU A 13 -1.05 -0.76 -8.02
C GLU A 13 0.18 -1.66 -8.04
N LYS A 14 1.27 -1.21 -8.70
CA LYS A 14 2.54 -1.95 -8.69
C LYS A 14 3.10 -2.12 -7.28
N LEU A 15 2.94 -1.11 -6.42
CA LEU A 15 3.39 -1.17 -5.03
C LEU A 15 2.51 -2.11 -4.19
N ILE A 16 1.18 -2.07 -4.39
CA ILE A 16 0.25 -3.01 -3.73
C ILE A 16 0.56 -4.45 -4.14
N ASP A 17 0.75 -4.69 -5.45
CA ASP A 17 1.15 -6.00 -5.95
C ASP A 17 2.47 -6.47 -5.34
N TYR A 18 3.42 -5.55 -5.15
CA TYR A 18 4.68 -5.88 -4.50
C TYR A 18 4.46 -6.40 -3.07
N PHE A 19 3.66 -5.70 -2.27
CA PHE A 19 3.34 -6.12 -0.91
C PHE A 19 2.54 -7.42 -0.83
N ASN A 20 1.61 -7.63 -1.75
CA ASN A 20 0.80 -8.85 -1.76
C ASN A 20 1.61 -10.08 -2.20
N LYS A 21 2.58 -9.92 -3.12
CA LYS A 21 3.30 -11.04 -3.73
C LYS A 21 4.66 -11.34 -3.12
N TYR A 22 5.41 -10.31 -2.71
CA TYR A 22 6.82 -10.46 -2.32
C TYR A 22 7.10 -10.17 -0.86
N LEU A 23 6.21 -9.47 -0.15
CA LEU A 23 6.40 -9.22 1.27
C LEU A 23 5.82 -10.37 2.10
N ASP A 24 6.63 -10.93 2.98
CA ASP A 24 6.21 -11.93 3.96
C ASP A 24 5.43 -11.29 5.12
N LEU A 25 4.53 -12.09 5.72
CA LEU A 25 3.77 -11.69 6.91
C LEU A 25 4.69 -11.36 8.08
N ASN A 26 4.38 -10.26 8.77
CA ASN A 26 5.08 -9.82 9.98
C ASN A 26 6.60 -9.72 9.80
N HIS A 27 7.06 -9.42 8.58
CA HIS A 27 8.47 -9.23 8.27
C HIS A 27 8.76 -7.75 7.96
N PRO A 28 9.30 -6.98 8.92
CA PRO A 28 9.66 -5.58 8.69
C PRO A 28 10.74 -5.43 7.64
N ILE A 29 10.45 -4.63 6.63
CA ILE A 29 11.42 -4.22 5.61
C ILE A 29 11.65 -2.71 5.67
N ALA A 30 12.88 -2.29 5.39
CA ALA A 30 13.21 -0.88 5.28
C ALA A 30 12.69 -0.30 3.95
N ILE A 31 12.29 0.97 3.94
CA ILE A 31 11.94 1.69 2.71
C ILE A 31 13.06 1.59 1.67
N ALA A 32 14.33 1.63 2.09
CA ALA A 32 15.47 1.56 1.17
C ALA A 32 15.43 0.31 0.29
N LYS A 33 15.05 -0.84 0.86
CA LYS A 33 14.88 -2.09 0.11
C LYS A 33 13.76 -2.00 -0.92
N ILE A 34 12.64 -1.34 -0.58
CA ILE A 34 11.53 -1.14 -1.52
C ILE A 34 11.95 -0.20 -2.65
N VAL A 35 12.75 0.83 -2.36
CA VAL A 35 13.33 1.73 -3.38
C VAL A 35 14.19 0.91 -4.35
N GLU A 36 15.06 0.05 -3.83
CA GLU A 36 15.93 -0.82 -4.63
C GLU A 36 15.13 -1.81 -5.48
N ASP A 37 14.14 -2.49 -4.89
CA ASP A 37 13.36 -3.53 -5.56
C ASP A 37 12.41 -2.97 -6.64
N THR A 38 11.84 -1.77 -6.40
CA THR A 38 10.82 -1.19 -7.28
C THR A 38 11.36 -0.12 -8.24
N GLY A 39 12.54 0.43 -7.96
CA GLY A 39 13.13 1.54 -8.71
C GLY A 39 12.38 2.87 -8.55
N PHE A 40 11.38 2.96 -7.68
CA PHE A 40 10.65 4.20 -7.44
C PHE A 40 11.42 5.15 -6.53
N SER A 41 11.16 6.45 -6.68
CA SER A 41 11.79 7.45 -5.80
C SER A 41 11.35 7.30 -4.35
N TRP A 42 12.26 7.57 -3.42
CA TRP A 42 11.98 7.51 -1.98
C TRP A 42 10.76 8.35 -1.58
N SER A 43 10.63 9.56 -2.12
CA SER A 43 9.51 10.45 -1.85
C SER A 43 8.18 9.90 -2.35
N PHE A 44 8.18 9.23 -3.51
CA PHE A 44 6.99 8.57 -4.06
C PHE A 44 6.57 7.40 -3.17
N ILE A 45 7.50 6.50 -2.84
CA ILE A 45 7.23 5.35 -1.99
C ILE A 45 6.69 5.82 -0.64
N LYS A 46 7.37 6.75 0.03
CA LYS A 46 6.94 7.26 1.34
C LYS A 46 5.51 7.83 1.30
N LYS A 47 5.17 8.64 0.28
CA LYS A 47 3.80 9.17 0.12
C LYS A 47 2.79 8.05 -0.10
N THR A 48 3.14 7.06 -0.93
CA THR A 48 2.27 5.91 -1.20
C THR A 48 2.08 5.03 0.04
N LEU A 49 3.14 4.74 0.80
CA LEU A 49 3.04 3.93 2.03
C LEU A 49 2.18 4.62 3.09
N ALA A 50 2.30 5.94 3.23
CA ALA A 50 1.43 6.72 4.11
C ALA A 50 -0.04 6.56 3.69
N LYS A 51 -0.32 6.71 2.39
CA LYS A 51 -1.67 6.49 1.84
C LYS A 51 -2.19 5.06 2.08
N ILE A 52 -1.34 4.04 1.90
CA ILE A 52 -1.72 2.64 2.12
C ILE A 52 -2.03 2.41 3.61
N LYS A 53 -1.23 2.96 4.53
CA LYS A 53 -1.48 2.87 5.98
C LYS A 53 -2.84 3.47 6.35
N ASP A 54 -3.20 4.58 5.72
CA ASP A 54 -4.46 5.27 5.99
C ASP A 54 -5.66 4.48 5.41
N GLU A 55 -5.55 4.02 4.16
CA GLU A 55 -6.66 3.41 3.42
C GLU A 55 -6.80 1.89 3.56
N TYR A 56 -5.78 1.16 4.05
CA TYR A 56 -5.77 -0.30 4.08
C TYR A 56 -5.55 -0.82 5.50
N ASP A 57 -6.25 -1.90 5.83
CA ASP A 57 -6.08 -2.63 7.08
C ASP A 57 -4.92 -3.63 6.98
N GLY A 58 -4.25 -3.80 8.12
CA GLY A 58 -3.14 -4.75 8.27
C GLY A 58 -1.83 -4.32 7.62
N PHE A 59 -1.70 -3.01 7.35
CA PHE A 59 -0.46 -2.40 6.89
C PHE A 59 0.13 -1.48 7.95
N HIS A 60 1.41 -1.68 8.23
CA HIS A 60 2.13 -0.91 9.22
C HIS A 60 3.25 -0.13 8.54
N PHE A 61 3.33 1.15 8.89
CA PHE A 61 4.36 2.04 8.38
C PHE A 61 4.75 3.06 9.46
N GLU A 62 6.02 2.98 9.89
CA GLU A 62 6.54 3.80 10.98
C GLU A 62 8.05 4.05 10.85
N LYS A 63 8.53 4.98 11.65
CA LYS A 63 9.95 5.31 11.75
C LYS A 63 10.56 4.56 12.93
N SER A 64 11.50 3.68 12.66
CA SER A 64 12.30 2.97 13.67
C SER A 64 13.73 3.51 13.66
N GLY A 65 14.09 4.25 14.73
CA GLY A 65 15.36 4.95 14.83
C GLY A 65 15.56 5.99 13.70
N SER A 66 16.58 5.80 12.88
CA SER A 66 16.86 6.63 11.69
C SER A 66 16.17 6.17 10.41
N THR A 67 15.56 4.97 10.42
CA THR A 67 15.06 4.30 9.21
C THR A 67 13.54 4.21 9.22
N TRP A 68 12.93 4.28 8.04
CA TRP A 68 11.51 4.02 7.87
C TRP A 68 11.30 2.55 7.53
N ILE A 69 10.44 1.89 8.29
CA ILE A 69 10.13 0.47 8.14
C ILE A 69 8.65 0.27 7.85
N THR A 70 8.35 -0.83 7.16
CA THR A 70 6.99 -1.24 6.88
C THR A 70 6.85 -2.76 6.90
N TRP A 71 5.68 -3.23 7.31
CA TRP A 71 5.31 -4.64 7.24
C TRP A 71 3.80 -4.77 7.05
N LYS A 72 3.35 -5.96 6.67
CA LYS A 72 1.95 -6.34 6.67
C LYS A 72 1.70 -7.44 7.70
N ASP A 73 0.56 -7.42 8.36
CA ASP A 73 0.13 -8.48 9.29
C ASP A 73 -0.93 -9.42 8.68
N ARG A 74 -1.35 -9.13 7.44
CA ARG A 74 -2.31 -9.91 6.64
C ARG A 74 -1.73 -10.29 5.29
N ASP A 75 -2.22 -11.40 4.72
CA ASP A 75 -1.71 -11.92 3.44
C ASP A 75 -1.91 -10.91 2.30
N HIS A 76 -3.04 -10.21 2.34
CA HIS A 76 -3.42 -9.21 1.36
C HIS A 76 -3.80 -7.90 2.04
N LEU A 77 -3.42 -6.78 1.42
CA LEU A 77 -3.88 -5.46 1.82
C LEU A 77 -5.38 -5.34 1.52
N ILE A 78 -6.18 -5.23 2.57
CA ILE A 78 -7.64 -5.08 2.46
C ILE A 78 -7.96 -3.60 2.61
N LYS A 79 -8.57 -3.01 1.58
CA LYS A 79 -9.00 -1.60 1.65
C LYS A 79 -10.03 -1.46 2.77
N LYS A 80 -9.83 -0.51 3.67
CA LYS A 80 -10.80 -0.15 4.70
C LYS A 80 -12.11 0.18 4.00
N LEU A 81 -13.20 -0.32 4.55
CA LEU A 81 -14.52 0.09 4.11
C LEU A 81 -14.66 1.55 4.54
N ASP A 82 -14.45 2.49 3.61
CA ASP A 82 -14.85 3.88 3.85
C ASP A 82 -16.32 3.83 4.23
N GLU A 83 -16.68 4.53 5.31
CA GLU A 83 -18.06 4.73 5.77
C GLU A 83 -18.87 5.48 4.70
N THR A 84 -19.13 4.80 3.59
CA THR A 84 -19.89 5.33 2.46
C THR A 84 -21.36 5.47 2.88
N CYS A 85 -21.79 4.70 3.89
CA CYS A 85 -23.12 4.77 4.47
C CYS A 85 -23.35 5.98 5.38
N SER A 86 -22.33 6.48 6.09
CA SER A 86 -22.46 7.69 6.93
C SER A 86 -22.60 8.95 6.08
N ARG A 87 -21.95 8.99 4.91
CA ARG A 87 -21.98 10.11 3.97
C ARG A 87 -23.33 10.33 3.26
N LEU A 88 -24.23 9.34 3.32
CA LEU A 88 -25.58 9.38 2.77
C LEU A 88 -26.65 9.71 3.83
N LEU A 89 -26.26 9.86 5.11
CA LEU A 89 -27.17 10.23 6.20
C LEU A 89 -27.17 11.74 6.51
N ASP A 90 -26.23 12.49 5.92
CA ASP A 90 -26.14 13.96 6.01
C ASP A 90 -26.77 14.67 4.78
N GLU A 91 -27.74 14.04 4.10
CA GLU A 91 -28.66 14.76 3.21
C GLU A 91 -29.87 15.25 4.04
N PRO A 92 -30.02 16.58 4.26
CA PRO A 92 -31.22 17.14 4.90
C PRO A 92 -32.47 17.09 4.01
#